data_AF-A0A383CC92-F1
#
_entry.id   AF-A0A383CC92-F1
#
_cell.length_a   1.000
_cell.length_b   1.000
_cell.length_c   1.000
_cell.angle_alpha   90.00
_cell.angle_beta   90.00
_cell.angle_gamma   90.00
#
_symmetry.space_group_name_H-M   'P 1'
#
loop_
_entity.id
_entity.type
_entity.pdbx_description
1 polymer ?
#
loop_
_entity_poly.entity_id
_entity_poly.type
_entity_poly.pdbx_seq_one_letter_code
_entity_poly.pdbx_strand_id
1 'polypeptide(L)'
;MKKNKLLNIKIKESKQMFNKTTLESVSQHLEYFGFTVTEKPLKEGKCCYAEKDENAPTLIKDLGSGLVFQTIIDWTENCNLDGSLLLFLANTFNSESQCASFTVFEDLKIGVKAVYMGSYSKEKFADFFHAWVWDTTELIF
;
A
#
# COMPACT_ATOMS: atom_id res chain seq x y z
N MET A 1 -7.35 -54.67 1.15
CA MET A 1 -6.96 -53.55 0.25
C MET A 1 -7.64 -52.21 0.64
N LYS A 2 -7.46 -51.69 1.87
CA LYS A 2 -8.10 -50.43 2.33
C LYS A 2 -7.11 -49.30 2.73
N LYS A 3 -5.78 -49.53 2.66
CA LYS A 3 -4.77 -48.55 3.10
C LYS A 3 -4.46 -47.43 2.08
N ASN A 4 -4.76 -47.60 0.78
CA ASN A 4 -4.42 -46.61 -0.25
C ASN A 4 -5.39 -45.43 -0.39
N LYS A 5 -6.59 -45.49 0.21
CA LYS A 5 -7.56 -44.38 0.12
C LYS A 5 -7.29 -43.25 1.12
N LEU A 6 -6.74 -43.57 2.30
CA LEU A 6 -6.46 -42.59 3.36
C LEU A 6 -5.22 -41.74 3.09
N LEU A 7 -4.19 -42.29 2.42
CA LEU A 7 -3.02 -41.51 2.02
C LEU A 7 -3.39 -40.45 0.96
N ASN A 8 -4.26 -40.79 0.00
CA ASN A 8 -4.67 -39.85 -1.05
C ASN A 8 -5.56 -38.70 -0.55
N ILE A 9 -6.22 -38.87 0.60
CA ILE A 9 -7.01 -37.79 1.24
C ILE A 9 -6.08 -36.84 1.99
N LYS A 10 -5.12 -37.35 2.77
CA LYS A 10 -4.12 -36.51 3.46
C LYS A 10 -3.20 -35.74 2.50
N ILE A 11 -2.90 -36.28 1.32
CA ILE A 11 -2.07 -35.59 0.30
C ILE A 11 -2.89 -34.52 -0.45
N LYS A 12 -4.22 -34.65 -0.53
CA LYS A 12 -5.09 -33.59 -1.08
C LYS A 12 -5.32 -32.45 -0.08
N GLU A 13 -5.42 -32.76 1.21
CA GLU A 13 -5.61 -31.75 2.27
C GLU A 13 -4.33 -30.98 2.62
N SER A 14 -3.15 -31.50 2.27
CA SER A 14 -1.85 -30.81 2.48
C SER A 14 -1.37 -29.99 1.27
N LYS A 15 -2.13 -29.93 0.18
CA LYS A 15 -1.80 -29.16 -1.04
C LYS A 15 -2.71 -27.94 -1.30
N GLN A 16 -3.53 -27.58 -0.33
CA GLN A 16 -4.11 -26.23 -0.25
C GLN A 16 -3.40 -25.44 0.87
N MET A 17 -2.05 -25.40 0.83
CA MET A 17 -1.38 -24.19 1.30
C MET A 17 -1.83 -23.10 0.33
N PHE A 18 -2.83 -22.30 0.73
CA PHE A 18 -3.17 -21.08 0.05
C PHE A 18 -1.87 -20.27 -0.06
N ASN A 19 -1.28 -20.22 -1.27
CA ASN A 19 -0.26 -19.24 -1.55
C ASN A 19 -0.95 -17.89 -1.37
N LYS A 20 -0.70 -17.26 -0.23
CA LYS A 20 -1.22 -15.91 0.05
C LYS A 20 -0.75 -15.01 -1.08
N THR A 21 -1.66 -14.20 -1.60
CA THR A 21 -1.28 -13.17 -2.57
C THR A 21 -0.34 -12.16 -1.91
N THR A 22 0.40 -11.39 -2.72
CA THR A 22 1.22 -10.29 -2.20
C THR A 22 0.36 -9.32 -1.39
N LEU A 23 -0.85 -8.99 -1.88
CA LEU A 23 -1.79 -8.12 -1.18
C LEU A 23 -2.21 -8.70 0.17
N GLU A 24 -2.62 -9.97 0.24
CA GLU A 24 -3.01 -10.62 1.50
C GLU A 24 -1.87 -10.64 2.53
N SER A 25 -0.63 -10.85 2.06
CA SER A 25 0.56 -10.87 2.92
C SER A 25 0.89 -9.47 3.46
N VAL A 26 0.76 -8.45 2.61
CA VAL A 26 0.94 -7.05 2.99
C VAL A 26 -0.15 -6.57 3.94
N SER A 27 -1.42 -6.89 3.68
CA SER A 27 -2.54 -6.57 4.58
C SER A 27 -2.29 -7.10 5.99
N GLN A 28 -1.91 -8.38 6.13
CA GLN A 28 -1.59 -8.97 7.43
C GLN A 28 -0.38 -8.34 8.11
N HIS A 29 0.63 -7.92 7.33
CA HIS A 29 1.77 -7.19 7.86
C HIS A 29 1.29 -5.85 8.43
N LEU A 30 0.48 -5.10 7.69
CA LEU A 30 -0.05 -3.80 8.15
C LEU A 30 -0.92 -3.93 9.39
N GLU A 31 -1.81 -4.94 9.44
CA GLU A 31 -2.61 -5.25 10.64
C GLU A 31 -1.73 -5.52 11.87
N TYR A 32 -0.62 -6.25 11.70
CA TYR A 32 0.33 -6.49 12.79
C TYR A 32 0.97 -5.20 13.31
N PHE A 33 1.13 -4.17 12.47
CA PHE A 33 1.61 -2.83 12.85
C PHE A 33 0.50 -1.88 13.33
N GLY A 34 -0.73 -2.40 13.51
CA GLY A 34 -1.87 -1.68 14.07
C GLY A 34 -2.70 -0.90 13.05
N PHE A 35 -2.54 -1.17 11.75
CA PHE A 35 -3.44 -0.60 10.74
C PHE A 35 -4.77 -1.34 10.73
N THR A 36 -5.86 -0.60 10.56
CA THR A 36 -7.14 -1.18 10.16
C THR A 36 -7.11 -1.37 8.64
N VAL A 37 -7.22 -2.62 8.18
CA VAL A 37 -7.23 -2.94 6.75
C VAL A 37 -8.62 -3.36 6.30
N THR A 38 -9.20 -2.61 5.36
CA THR A 38 -10.52 -2.90 4.78
C THR A 38 -10.38 -3.30 3.32
N GLU A 39 -10.61 -4.57 3.01
CA GLU A 39 -10.63 -5.06 1.62
C GLU A 39 -11.83 -4.50 0.84
N LYS A 40 -11.61 -4.10 -0.41
CA LYS A 40 -12.69 -3.71 -1.32
C LYS A 40 -12.49 -4.37 -2.70
N PRO A 41 -13.54 -4.94 -3.30
CA PRO A 41 -13.47 -5.39 -4.69
C PRO A 41 -13.42 -4.18 -5.63
N LEU A 42 -12.55 -4.23 -6.64
CA LEU A 42 -12.57 -3.30 -7.76
C LEU A 42 -13.29 -3.94 -8.96
N LYS A 43 -13.70 -3.12 -9.93
CA LYS A 43 -14.20 -3.63 -11.23
C LYS A 43 -13.18 -4.56 -11.90
N GLU A 44 -11.89 -4.27 -11.71
CA GLU A 44 -10.77 -5.09 -12.15
C GLU A 44 -9.76 -5.19 -11.00
N GLY A 45 -9.55 -6.40 -10.48
CA GLY A 45 -8.56 -6.68 -9.43
C GLY A 45 -9.05 -6.54 -7.98
N LYS A 46 -8.10 -6.66 -7.05
CA LYS A 46 -8.33 -6.53 -5.60
C LYS A 46 -7.64 -5.28 -5.08
N CYS A 47 -8.24 -4.62 -4.10
CA CYS A 47 -7.58 -3.57 -3.33
C CYS A 47 -7.94 -3.65 -1.84
N CYS A 48 -7.16 -2.95 -1.02
CA CYS A 48 -7.53 -2.66 0.36
C CYS A 48 -7.25 -1.19 0.70
N TYR A 49 -7.95 -0.70 1.70
CA TYR A 49 -7.64 0.55 2.38
C TYR A 49 -6.93 0.22 3.69
N ALA A 50 -5.80 0.85 3.96
CA ALA A 50 -5.07 0.77 5.21
C ALA A 50 -5.12 2.13 5.91
N GLU A 51 -5.62 2.13 7.14
CA GLU A 51 -5.85 3.34 7.94
C GLU A 51 -5.22 3.18 9.34
N LYS A 52 -4.62 4.25 9.86
CA LYS A 52 -4.06 4.28 11.21
C LYS A 52 -4.04 5.71 11.74
N ASP A 53 -4.78 5.97 12.81
CA ASP A 53 -4.84 7.25 13.54
C ASP A 53 -4.87 8.50 12.64
N GLU A 54 -3.90 9.41 12.80
CA GLU A 54 -3.77 10.69 12.09
C GLU A 54 -3.23 10.55 10.65
N ASN A 55 -2.90 9.34 10.21
CA ASN A 55 -2.32 9.14 8.88
C ASN A 55 -3.40 9.21 7.80
N ALA A 56 -3.03 9.79 6.66
CA ALA A 56 -3.88 9.80 5.49
C ALA A 56 -4.20 8.35 5.05
N PRO A 57 -5.49 8.02 4.78
CA PRO A 57 -5.88 6.70 4.31
C PRO A 57 -5.07 6.27 3.09
N THR A 58 -4.54 5.06 3.12
CA THR A 58 -3.72 4.52 2.03
C THR A 58 -4.49 3.45 1.27
N LEU A 59 -4.71 3.67 -0.02
CA LEU A 59 -5.26 2.70 -0.95
C LEU A 59 -4.15 1.85 -1.56
N ILE A 60 -4.25 0.53 -1.42
CA ILE A 60 -3.29 -0.44 -1.94
C ILE A 60 -3.97 -1.27 -3.03
N LYS A 61 -3.47 -1.20 -4.26
CA LYS A 61 -4.01 -1.92 -5.42
C LYS A 61 -3.05 -3.00 -5.88
N ASP A 62 -3.58 -4.19 -6.16
CA ASP A 62 -2.81 -5.27 -6.77
C ASP A 62 -2.76 -5.12 -8.31
N LEU A 63 -1.56 -5.06 -8.87
CA LEU A 63 -1.32 -5.02 -10.33
C LEU A 63 -0.96 -6.40 -10.91
N GLY A 64 -0.93 -7.46 -10.10
CA GLY A 64 -0.47 -8.79 -10.47
C GLY A 64 1.06 -8.95 -10.47
N SER A 65 1.81 -7.90 -10.82
CA SER A 65 3.29 -7.86 -10.76
C SER A 65 3.84 -7.15 -9.52
N GLY A 66 2.96 -6.59 -8.69
CA GLY A 66 3.31 -5.78 -7.53
C GLY A 66 2.09 -5.05 -6.97
N LEU A 67 2.32 -4.17 -6.02
CA LEU A 67 1.31 -3.35 -5.39
C LEU A 67 1.56 -1.86 -5.66
N VAL A 68 0.50 -1.11 -5.87
CA VAL A 68 0.55 0.36 -5.90
C VAL A 68 -0.08 0.89 -4.62
N PHE A 69 0.70 1.69 -3.90
CA PHE A 69 0.27 2.45 -2.73
C PHE A 69 -0.15 3.84 -3.19
N GLN A 70 -1.28 4.33 -2.72
CA GLN A 70 -1.82 5.64 -3.09
C GLN A 70 -2.40 6.32 -1.86
N THR A 71 -2.09 7.60 -1.67
CA THR A 71 -2.81 8.45 -0.73
C THR A 71 -2.97 9.85 -1.32
N ILE A 72 -3.79 10.68 -0.67
CA ILE A 72 -4.03 12.06 -1.06
C ILE A 72 -3.75 12.91 0.18
N ILE A 73 -2.86 13.88 0.01
CA ILE A 73 -2.61 14.92 1.02
C ILE A 73 -3.64 16.02 0.79
N ASP A 74 -4.40 16.30 1.84
CA ASP A 74 -5.33 17.41 1.90
C ASP A 74 -4.83 18.42 2.94
N TRP A 75 -5.01 19.69 2.67
CA TRP A 75 -4.51 20.78 3.52
C TRP A 75 -5.66 21.29 4.39
N THR A 76 -5.37 21.63 5.64
CA THR A 76 -6.39 22.24 6.51
C THR A 76 -6.67 23.68 6.09
N GLU A 77 -7.87 24.18 6.40
CA GLU A 77 -8.49 25.43 5.90
C GLU A 77 -7.68 26.73 6.11
N ASN A 78 -6.54 26.69 6.82
CA ASN A 78 -5.71 27.86 7.12
C ASN A 78 -4.48 28.00 6.22
N CYS A 79 -4.26 27.10 5.25
CA CYS A 79 -3.14 27.21 4.31
C CYS A 79 -3.62 27.88 3.02
N ASN A 80 -3.22 29.13 2.80
CA ASN A 80 -3.55 29.87 1.57
C ASN A 80 -2.60 29.44 0.45
N LEU A 81 -2.75 28.20 -0.03
CA LEU A 81 -1.90 27.60 -1.05
C LEU A 81 -2.46 27.93 -2.44
N ASP A 82 -1.65 28.60 -3.25
CA ASP A 82 -1.93 28.73 -4.68
C ASP A 82 -1.31 27.56 -5.48
N GLY A 83 -1.74 27.39 -6.72
CA GLY A 83 -1.26 26.31 -7.58
C GLY A 83 0.25 26.34 -7.84
N SER A 84 0.88 27.51 -7.83
CA SER A 84 2.33 27.64 -8.05
C SER A 84 3.11 27.12 -6.84
N LEU A 85 2.63 27.44 -5.64
CA LEU A 85 3.21 26.97 -4.39
C LEU A 85 3.03 25.44 -4.25
N LEU A 86 1.88 24.88 -4.64
CA LEU A 86 1.69 23.43 -4.64
C LEU A 86 2.64 22.71 -5.61
N LEU A 87 2.85 23.27 -6.80
CA LEU A 87 3.82 22.72 -7.76
C LEU A 87 5.24 22.77 -7.20
N PHE A 88 5.61 23.87 -6.54
CA PHE A 88 6.90 23.99 -5.86
C PHE A 88 7.06 22.92 -4.76
N LEU A 89 6.04 22.73 -3.90
CA LEU A 89 6.03 21.72 -2.85
C LEU A 89 6.13 20.31 -3.42
N ALA A 90 5.31 19.96 -4.42
CA ALA A 90 5.37 18.66 -5.06
C ALA A 90 6.75 18.37 -5.68
N ASN A 91 7.38 19.36 -6.32
CA ASN A 91 8.73 19.19 -6.84
C ASN A 91 9.77 18.99 -5.73
N THR A 92 9.63 19.72 -4.62
CA THR A 92 10.51 19.58 -3.44
C THR A 92 10.34 18.20 -2.80
N PHE A 93 9.11 17.73 -2.62
CA PHE A 93 8.87 16.39 -2.09
C PHE A 93 9.43 15.31 -3.03
N ASN A 94 9.25 15.45 -4.35
CA ASN A 94 9.84 14.53 -5.32
C ASN A 94 11.37 14.51 -5.29
N SER A 95 12.06 15.60 -4.95
CA SER A 95 13.54 15.60 -4.90
C SER A 95 14.08 14.91 -3.65
N GLU A 96 13.33 14.91 -2.56
CA GLU A 96 13.72 14.32 -1.27
C GLU A 96 13.12 12.93 -1.03
N SER A 97 12.18 12.51 -1.89
CA SER A 97 11.45 11.26 -1.73
C SER A 97 12.34 10.04 -1.88
N GLN A 98 12.10 9.04 -1.04
CA GLN A 98 12.80 7.76 -1.08
C GLN A 98 12.13 6.75 -2.03
N CYS A 99 10.80 6.76 -2.13
CA CYS A 99 10.05 5.78 -2.93
C CYS A 99 8.79 6.31 -3.61
N ALA A 100 8.26 7.43 -3.14
CA ALA A 100 7.01 8.00 -3.60
C ALA A 100 7.20 8.96 -4.78
N SER A 101 6.08 9.27 -5.42
CA SER A 101 5.98 10.34 -6.40
C SER A 101 4.77 11.20 -6.05
N PHE A 102 4.97 12.51 -6.07
CA PHE A 102 4.01 13.53 -5.68
C PHE A 102 3.50 14.23 -6.94
N THR A 103 2.18 14.35 -7.09
CA THR A 103 1.54 14.98 -8.25
C THR A 103 0.44 15.92 -7.79
N VAL A 104 0.42 17.14 -8.30
CA VAL A 104 -0.64 18.13 -8.02
C VAL A 104 -1.88 17.80 -8.85
N PHE A 105 -3.05 17.81 -8.20
CA PHE A 105 -4.36 17.71 -8.86
C PHE A 105 -5.02 19.08 -9.02
N GLU A 106 -6.02 19.14 -9.92
CA GLU A 106 -6.76 20.38 -10.22
C GLU A 106 -7.50 20.96 -9.01
N ASP A 107 -7.86 20.13 -8.03
CA ASP A 107 -8.53 20.52 -6.79
C ASP A 107 -7.57 20.95 -5.67
N LEU A 108 -6.34 21.36 -6.04
CA LEU A 108 -5.30 21.85 -5.12
C LEU A 108 -4.83 20.81 -4.09
N LYS A 109 -4.99 19.52 -4.41
CA LYS A 109 -4.47 18.41 -3.60
C LYS A 109 -3.18 17.84 -4.17
N ILE A 110 -2.42 17.15 -3.33
CA ILE A 110 -1.26 16.38 -3.76
C ILE A 110 -1.59 14.89 -3.68
N GLY A 111 -1.63 14.23 -4.83
CA GLY A 111 -1.67 12.78 -4.91
C GLY A 111 -0.28 12.20 -4.70
N VAL A 112 -0.19 11.15 -3.89
CA VAL A 112 1.07 10.45 -3.60
C VAL A 112 0.94 9.00 -4.05
N LYS A 113 1.96 8.49 -4.74
CA LYS A 113 1.99 7.10 -5.21
C LYS A 113 3.36 6.46 -5.01
N ALA A 114 3.40 5.19 -4.65
CA ALA A 114 4.62 4.38 -4.65
C ALA A 114 4.32 2.97 -5.15
N VAL A 115 5.34 2.26 -5.65
CA VAL A 115 5.18 0.92 -6.23
C VAL A 115 6.08 -0.08 -5.51
N TYR A 116 5.46 -1.13 -4.95
CA TYR A 116 6.16 -2.29 -4.41
C TYR A 116 6.15 -3.43 -5.43
N MET A 117 7.29 -3.75 -6.02
CA MET A 117 7.38 -4.72 -7.12
C MET A 117 7.70 -6.15 -6.65
N GLY A 118 7.09 -7.12 -7.32
CA GLY A 118 7.37 -8.55 -7.16
C GLY A 118 6.58 -9.24 -6.05
N SER A 119 7.11 -10.37 -5.60
CA SER A 119 6.50 -11.17 -4.53
C SER A 119 6.84 -10.60 -3.16
N TYR A 120 5.89 -10.73 -2.23
CA TYR A 120 6.09 -10.32 -0.85
C TYR A 120 7.32 -10.99 -0.22
N SER A 121 8.20 -10.15 0.33
CA SER A 121 9.26 -10.53 1.27
C SER A 121 9.17 -9.59 2.46
N LYS A 122 9.24 -10.14 3.68
CA LYS A 122 9.11 -9.37 4.92
C LYS A 122 10.13 -8.24 5.00
N GLU A 123 11.39 -8.52 4.66
CA GLU A 123 12.50 -7.55 4.70
C GLU A 123 12.28 -6.44 3.66
N LYS A 124 12.11 -6.82 2.39
CA LYS A 124 11.88 -5.84 1.30
C LYS A 124 10.64 -4.98 1.54
N PHE A 125 9.59 -5.57 2.08
CA PHE A 125 8.38 -4.83 2.40
C PHE A 125 8.59 -3.89 3.59
N ALA A 126 9.33 -4.29 4.62
CA ALA A 126 9.66 -3.42 5.74
C ALA A 126 10.47 -2.20 5.27
N ASP A 127 11.47 -2.40 4.41
CA ASP A 127 12.28 -1.31 3.85
C ASP A 127 11.41 -0.35 3.01
N PHE A 128 10.58 -0.90 2.11
CA PHE A 128 9.63 -0.12 1.32
C PHE A 128 8.66 0.66 2.21
N PHE A 129 8.10 0.00 3.23
CA PHE A 129 7.10 0.60 4.10
C PHE A 129 7.70 1.70 4.99
N HIS A 130 8.95 1.53 5.43
CA HIS A 130 9.67 2.58 6.14
C HIS A 130 9.88 3.82 5.25
N ALA A 131 10.31 3.63 4.00
CA ALA A 131 10.44 4.71 3.02
C ALA A 131 9.09 5.38 2.72
N TRP A 132 8.01 4.60 2.60
CA TRP A 132 6.65 5.11 2.41
C TRP A 132 6.19 5.98 3.59
N VAL A 133 6.40 5.52 4.83
CA VAL A 133 6.04 6.28 6.03
C VAL A 133 6.87 7.56 6.13
N TRP A 134 8.17 7.52 5.83
CA TRP A 134 9.00 8.72 5.75
C TRP A 134 8.43 9.73 4.75
N ASP A 135 8.16 9.30 3.52
CA ASP A 135 7.66 10.17 2.45
C ASP A 135 6.26 10.74 2.75
N THR A 136 5.40 10.01 3.47
CA THR A 136 4.00 10.37 3.71
C THR A 136 3.70 10.98 5.08
N THR A 137 4.67 11.01 5.98
CA THR A 137 4.52 11.58 7.32
C THR A 137 5.64 12.57 7.61
N GLU A 138 6.89 12.10 7.69
CA GLU A 138 8.03 12.91 8.15
C GLU A 138 8.49 13.96 7.12
N LEU A 139 8.34 13.69 5.82
CA LEU A 139 8.72 14.64 4.78
C LEU A 139 7.71 15.79 4.65
N ILE A 140 6.45 15.54 5.03
CA ILE A 140 5.33 16.48 4.82
C ILE A 140 5.05 17.31 6.08
N PHE A 141 5.25 16.74 7.28
CA PHE A 141 4.96 17.36 8.58
C PHE A 141 6.23 17.64 9.36
#